data_AF-V3ZX25-F1
#
_entry.id   AF-V3ZX25-F1
#
_cell.length_a   1.000
_cell.length_b   1.000
_cell.length_c   1.000
_cell.angle_alpha   90.00
_cell.angle_beta   90.00
_cell.angle_gamma   90.00
#
_symmetry.space_group_name_H-M   'P 1'
#
loop_
_entity.id
_entity.type
_entity.pdbx_description
1 polymer ?
#
loop_
_entity_poly.entity_id
_entity_poly.type
_entity_poly.pdbx_seq_one_letter_code
_entity_poly.pdbx_strand_id
1 'polypeptide(L)'
;MANKFGLGSLPLDTKKSNTTAWINKAKPYFVDQIGDSLQGDIDMNNFSITDLKLPENDNDAVHKKYLMEQLNLIEVDKDHLKERINDVKRFFKRQINNKKFIDESKLKKLDYIDDTKLQQEVTSLKNFIQQQLVNVVDKTQLQNLSSLISNLDDKITKQKIDLKQLIANINPGISEDKLTALESKLSDDSEIQKQIVAIQQQLINVVDKTQLQNLSSLISNLDDKIKKQKKTTNR
;
A
#
# COMPACT_ATOMS: atom_id res chain seq x y z
N MET A 1 87.91 -80.78 101.63
CA MET A 1 87.92 -80.15 100.29
C MET A 1 86.52 -79.59 100.01
N ALA A 2 86.47 -78.28 99.79
CA ALA A 2 85.39 -77.40 99.32
C ALA A 2 83.91 -77.67 99.71
N ASN A 3 83.48 -77.00 100.77
CA ASN A 3 82.12 -76.46 100.97
C ASN A 3 82.00 -75.13 100.20
N LYS A 4 80.86 -74.82 99.56
CA LYS A 4 80.29 -73.46 99.50
C LYS A 4 78.78 -73.50 99.25
N PHE A 5 78.04 -73.06 100.27
CA PHE A 5 76.63 -72.64 100.20
C PHE A 5 76.53 -71.21 99.61
N GLY A 6 75.37 -70.88 99.05
CA GLY A 6 74.89 -69.50 98.80
C GLY A 6 73.55 -69.56 98.04
N LEU A 7 72.39 -69.56 98.71
CA LEU A 7 71.61 -68.42 99.24
C LEU A 7 70.90 -67.57 98.17
N GLY A 8 69.56 -67.58 98.22
CA GLY A 8 68.61 -66.59 97.62
C GLY A 8 68.30 -66.85 96.14
N SER A 9 67.05 -66.92 95.65
CA SER A 9 65.88 -66.08 95.94
C SER A 9 64.54 -66.74 95.51
N LEU A 10 63.48 -66.59 96.33
CA LEU A 10 62.05 -66.55 95.93
C LEU A 10 61.71 -65.10 95.47
N PRO A 11 60.57 -64.73 94.80
CA PRO A 11 59.36 -65.50 94.43
C PRO A 11 58.71 -65.17 93.04
N LEU A 12 57.61 -65.91 92.75
CA LEU A 12 56.36 -65.59 92.02
C LEU A 12 56.29 -64.38 91.05
N ASP A 13 55.88 -64.66 89.80
CA ASP A 13 54.55 -64.29 89.27
C ASP A 13 54.47 -64.63 87.76
N THR A 14 54.06 -65.85 87.41
CA THR A 14 53.59 -66.11 86.04
C THR A 14 52.17 -65.59 85.93
N LYS A 15 52.05 -64.34 85.46
CA LYS A 15 50.81 -63.75 84.95
C LYS A 15 50.03 -64.80 84.16
N LYS A 16 48.84 -65.13 84.66
CA LYS A 16 47.77 -65.74 83.89
C LYS A 16 47.58 -64.90 82.62
N SER A 17 47.96 -65.42 81.45
CA SER A 17 47.50 -64.85 80.19
C SER A 17 46.06 -65.29 80.02
N ASN A 18 45.12 -64.52 80.56
CA ASN A 18 43.72 -64.59 80.15
C ASN A 18 43.63 -63.98 78.75
N THR A 19 44.15 -64.71 77.77
CA THR A 19 43.78 -64.54 76.37
C THR A 19 42.44 -65.24 76.24
N THR A 20 41.35 -64.51 76.48
CA THR A 20 40.02 -64.92 76.06
C THR A 20 40.01 -64.96 74.53
N ALA A 21 40.45 -66.08 73.97
CA ALA A 21 40.14 -66.46 72.61
C ALA A 21 38.62 -66.62 72.55
N TRP A 22 37.92 -65.66 71.96
CA TRP A 22 36.55 -65.83 71.52
C TRP A 22 36.55 -66.89 70.43
N ILE A 23 36.43 -68.16 70.83
CA ILE A 23 36.12 -69.24 69.90
C ILE A 23 34.70 -68.94 69.44
N ASN A 24 34.54 -68.41 68.23
CA ASN A 24 33.22 -68.33 67.61
C ASN A 24 32.73 -69.78 67.42
N LYS A 25 31.96 -70.25 68.39
CA LYS A 25 31.35 -71.58 68.43
C LYS A 25 30.12 -71.61 67.51
N ALA A 26 30.16 -70.91 66.39
CA ALA A 26 29.22 -71.09 65.30
C ALA A 26 29.41 -72.54 64.85
N LYS A 27 28.47 -73.41 65.23
CA LYS A 27 28.33 -74.70 64.57
C LYS A 27 28.12 -74.35 63.09
N PRO A 28 29.02 -74.75 62.18
CA PRO A 28 28.69 -74.63 60.77
C PRO A 28 27.41 -75.43 60.55
N TYR A 29 26.32 -74.72 60.26
CA TYR A 29 25.09 -75.36 59.83
C TYR A 29 25.37 -75.84 58.41
N PHE A 30 25.76 -77.11 58.30
CA PHE A 30 25.81 -77.78 57.02
C PHE A 30 24.40 -78.25 56.70
N VAL A 31 23.99 -78.07 55.46
CA VAL A 31 22.84 -78.78 54.93
C VAL A 31 23.25 -80.13 54.39
N ASP A 32 22.39 -81.13 54.57
CA ASP A 32 22.58 -82.41 53.89
C ASP A 32 22.46 -82.24 52.36
N GLN A 33 23.19 -83.07 51.61
CA GLN A 33 23.20 -83.01 50.14
C GLN A 33 21.83 -83.33 49.52
N ILE A 34 20.94 -84.01 50.26
CA ILE A 34 19.62 -84.45 49.80
C ILE A 34 18.61 -84.31 50.95
N GLY A 35 17.48 -83.66 50.67
CA GLY A 35 16.30 -83.68 51.56
C GLY A 35 16.32 -82.69 52.72
N ASP A 36 17.34 -81.84 52.83
CA ASP A 36 17.38 -80.76 53.82
C ASP A 36 16.63 -79.52 53.34
N SER A 37 16.19 -78.68 54.29
CA SER A 37 15.47 -77.44 54.02
C SER A 37 16.13 -76.27 54.75
N LEU A 38 16.70 -75.34 53.97
CA LEU A 38 17.08 -74.02 54.46
C LEU A 38 15.83 -73.13 54.53
N GLN A 39 15.59 -72.55 55.71
CA GLN A 39 14.57 -71.50 55.91
C GLN A 39 15.26 -70.15 56.13
N GLY A 40 14.65 -69.08 55.62
CA GLY A 40 15.19 -67.72 55.67
C GLY A 40 15.92 -67.31 54.38
N ASP A 41 16.42 -66.08 54.36
CA ASP A 41 17.10 -65.52 53.19
C ASP A 41 18.52 -66.08 53.05
N ILE A 42 18.92 -66.40 51.82
CA ILE A 42 20.29 -66.81 51.49
C ILE A 42 21.06 -65.56 51.02
N ASP A 43 21.98 -65.06 51.84
CA ASP A 43 22.89 -63.97 51.48
C ASP A 43 24.21 -64.53 50.90
N MET A 44 24.39 -64.38 49.60
CA MET A 44 25.61 -64.77 48.87
C MET A 44 26.63 -63.62 48.75
N ASN A 45 26.41 -62.47 49.40
CA ASN A 45 27.18 -61.24 49.21
C ASN A 45 27.35 -60.91 47.71
N ASN A 46 28.57 -60.62 47.25
CA ASN A 46 28.89 -60.33 45.86
C ASN A 46 29.36 -61.57 45.07
N PHE A 47 29.04 -62.78 45.55
CA PHE A 47 29.39 -64.02 44.85
C PHE A 47 28.27 -64.47 43.92
N SER A 48 28.65 -65.01 42.76
CA SER A 48 27.73 -65.63 41.81
C SER A 48 27.56 -67.11 42.09
N ILE A 49 26.35 -67.63 41.87
CA ILE A 49 26.09 -69.07 41.83
C ILE A 49 26.34 -69.54 40.39
N THR A 50 27.30 -70.44 40.19
CA THR A 50 27.63 -71.01 38.88
C THR A 50 27.07 -72.43 38.74
N ASP A 51 27.08 -72.95 37.52
CA ASP A 51 26.77 -74.36 37.23
C ASP A 51 25.37 -74.84 37.68
N LEU A 52 24.41 -73.91 37.70
CA LEU A 52 23.00 -74.23 37.91
C LEU A 52 22.46 -75.10 36.75
N LYS A 53 21.75 -76.16 37.12
CA LYS A 53 21.00 -77.00 36.17
C LYS A 53 19.80 -76.22 35.60
N LEU A 54 19.24 -76.70 34.48
CA LEU A 54 17.96 -76.21 33.98
C LEU A 54 16.86 -76.42 35.03
N PRO A 55 15.95 -75.43 35.21
CA PRO A 55 14.83 -75.56 36.14
C PRO A 55 13.83 -76.62 35.64
N GLU A 56 13.37 -77.49 36.55
CA GLU A 56 12.35 -78.52 36.31
C GLU A 56 11.05 -78.22 37.09
N ASN A 57 11.15 -77.52 38.23
CA ASN A 57 10.02 -77.15 39.09
C ASN A 57 9.86 -75.64 39.23
N ASP A 58 8.68 -75.20 39.66
CA ASP A 58 8.32 -73.78 39.80
C ASP A 58 9.24 -72.99 40.76
N ASN A 59 9.86 -73.67 41.72
CA ASN A 59 10.71 -73.05 42.75
C ASN A 59 12.21 -73.15 42.45
N ASP A 60 12.60 -73.65 41.28
CA ASP A 60 14.01 -73.83 40.93
C ASP A 60 14.67 -72.49 40.57
N ALA A 61 15.96 -72.37 40.88
CA ALA A 61 16.76 -71.20 40.49
C ALA A 61 16.98 -71.19 38.97
N VAL A 62 16.82 -70.02 38.34
CA VAL A 62 16.99 -69.85 36.89
C VAL A 62 18.34 -69.24 36.55
N HIS A 63 19.07 -69.85 35.62
CA HIS A 63 20.30 -69.25 35.09
C HIS A 63 20.01 -68.34 33.88
N LYS A 64 20.88 -67.34 33.67
CA LYS A 64 20.69 -66.30 32.63
C LYS A 64 20.45 -66.84 31.23
N LYS A 65 21.16 -67.92 30.83
CA LYS A 65 21.00 -68.55 29.51
C LYS A 65 19.57 -69.04 29.28
N TYR A 66 18.97 -69.73 30.26
CA TYR A 66 17.59 -70.24 30.17
C TYR A 66 16.60 -69.08 30.00
N LEU A 67 16.73 -68.01 30.80
CA LEU A 67 15.89 -66.82 30.68
C LEU A 67 15.97 -66.21 29.27
N MET A 68 17.16 -66.08 28.70
CA MET A 68 17.34 -65.52 27.35
C MET A 68 16.73 -66.42 26.27
N GLU A 69 16.85 -67.74 26.41
CA GLU A 69 16.20 -68.69 25.50
C GLU A 69 14.68 -68.59 25.59
N GLN A 70 14.10 -68.53 26.79
CA GLN A 70 12.66 -68.33 26.99
C GLN A 70 12.18 -67.01 26.38
N LEU A 71 12.93 -65.92 26.56
CA LEU A 71 12.60 -64.62 25.96
C LEU A 71 12.67 -64.66 24.43
N ASN A 72 13.62 -65.39 23.86
CA ASN A 72 13.75 -65.55 22.41
C ASN A 72 12.66 -66.45 21.82
N LEU A 73 12.05 -67.32 22.64
CA LEU A 73 10.88 -68.14 22.28
C LEU A 73 9.56 -67.36 22.35
N ILE A 74 9.56 -66.12 22.83
CA ILE A 74 8.39 -65.23 22.72
C ILE A 74 8.20 -64.92 21.23
N GLU A 75 7.45 -65.79 20.56
CA GLU A 75 7.14 -65.69 19.16
C GLU A 75 6.22 -64.49 18.96
N VAL A 76 6.78 -63.43 18.42
CA VAL A 76 5.97 -62.37 17.82
C VAL A 76 5.33 -62.99 16.59
N ASP A 77 4.01 -63.16 16.61
CA ASP A 77 3.26 -63.55 15.43
C ASP A 77 3.39 -62.47 14.35
N LYS A 78 4.40 -62.65 13.50
CA LYS A 78 4.74 -61.73 12.42
C LYS A 78 3.61 -61.64 11.40
N ASP A 79 2.82 -62.69 11.26
CA ASP A 79 1.73 -62.73 10.30
C ASP A 79 0.53 -61.96 10.83
N HIS A 80 0.18 -62.11 12.11
CA HIS A 80 -0.80 -61.25 12.77
C HIS A 80 -0.39 -59.76 12.73
N LEU A 81 0.90 -59.46 12.94
CA LEU A 81 1.38 -58.08 12.80
C LEU A 81 1.27 -57.56 11.36
N LYS A 82 1.58 -58.38 10.34
CA LYS A 82 1.37 -58.01 8.93
C LYS A 82 -0.10 -57.75 8.62
N GLU A 83 -1.00 -58.58 9.13
CA GLU A 83 -2.45 -58.38 8.98
C GLU A 83 -2.89 -57.06 9.60
N ARG A 84 -2.49 -56.78 10.85
CA ARG A 84 -2.78 -55.50 11.52
C ARG A 84 -2.23 -54.30 10.75
N ILE A 85 -1.01 -54.40 10.21
CA ILE A 85 -0.43 -53.36 9.36
C ILE A 85 -1.26 -53.16 8.08
N ASN A 86 -1.73 -54.25 7.47
CA ASN A 86 -2.57 -54.19 6.28
C ASN A 86 -3.94 -53.58 6.58
N ASP A 87 -4.54 -53.87 7.73
CA ASP A 87 -5.80 -53.25 8.17
C ASP A 87 -5.64 -51.74 8.36
N VAL A 88 -4.54 -51.32 9.00
CA VAL A 88 -4.21 -49.89 9.16
C VAL A 88 -4.00 -49.23 7.79
N LYS A 89 -3.25 -49.86 6.88
CA LYS A 89 -3.09 -49.37 5.50
C LYS A 89 -4.43 -49.27 4.78
N ARG A 90 -5.30 -50.26 4.93
CA ARG A 90 -6.65 -50.28 4.34
C ARG A 90 -7.52 -49.18 4.93
N PHE A 91 -7.44 -48.93 6.24
CA PHE A 91 -8.11 -47.83 6.91
C PHE A 91 -7.67 -46.49 6.35
N PHE A 92 -6.37 -46.18 6.29
CA PHE A 92 -5.89 -44.92 5.72
C PHE A 92 -6.24 -44.77 4.24
N LYS A 93 -6.14 -45.85 3.44
CA LYS A 93 -6.58 -45.85 2.05
C LYS A 93 -8.08 -45.56 1.93
N ARG A 94 -8.91 -46.11 2.84
CA ARG A 94 -10.33 -45.76 2.95
C ARG A 94 -10.53 -44.33 3.40
N GLN A 95 -9.78 -43.79 4.35
CA GLN A 95 -9.89 -42.37 4.74
C GLN A 95 -9.57 -41.43 3.57
N ILE A 96 -8.54 -41.72 2.79
CA ILE A 96 -8.17 -40.94 1.60
C ILE A 96 -9.22 -41.10 0.49
N ASN A 97 -9.68 -42.32 0.22
CA ASN A 97 -10.70 -42.56 -0.79
C ASN A 97 -12.10 -42.07 -0.37
N ASN A 98 -12.40 -42.08 0.94
CA ASN A 98 -13.60 -41.50 1.50
C ASN A 98 -13.52 -39.98 1.53
N LYS A 99 -12.34 -39.38 1.69
CA LYS A 99 -12.11 -37.95 1.41
C LYS A 99 -12.36 -37.63 -0.06
N LYS A 100 -12.09 -38.57 -0.98
CA LYS A 100 -12.49 -38.46 -2.40
C LYS A 100 -14.01 -38.66 -2.62
N PHE A 101 -14.72 -39.27 -1.66
CA PHE A 101 -16.17 -39.42 -1.60
C PHE A 101 -16.88 -38.34 -0.76
N ILE A 102 -16.13 -37.51 -0.02
CA ILE A 102 -16.54 -36.12 0.15
C ILE A 102 -16.42 -35.56 -1.25
N ASP A 103 -17.51 -35.75 -1.99
CA ASP A 103 -17.71 -35.24 -3.32
C ASP A 103 -17.05 -33.86 -3.35
N GLU A 104 -15.98 -33.70 -4.13
CA GLU A 104 -15.36 -32.40 -4.31
C GLU A 104 -16.44 -31.40 -4.77
N SER A 105 -17.58 -31.83 -5.32
CA SER A 105 -18.74 -30.97 -5.57
C SER A 105 -19.47 -30.50 -4.30
N LYS A 106 -19.47 -31.28 -3.21
CA LYS A 106 -20.02 -30.89 -1.89
C LYS A 106 -19.04 -30.04 -1.07
N LEU A 107 -17.74 -30.32 -1.14
CA LEU A 107 -16.72 -29.45 -0.53
C LEU A 107 -16.56 -28.15 -1.32
N LYS A 108 -16.61 -28.22 -2.67
CA LYS A 108 -16.82 -27.03 -3.50
C LYS A 108 -18.09 -26.34 -3.07
N LYS A 109 -19.25 -26.97 -2.90
CA LYS A 109 -20.46 -26.28 -2.38
C LYS A 109 -20.31 -25.58 -1.01
N LEU A 110 -19.32 -25.92 -0.19
CA LEU A 110 -19.05 -25.23 1.09
C LEU A 110 -18.00 -24.12 0.99
N ASP A 111 -16.98 -24.25 0.14
CA ASP A 111 -16.10 -23.12 -0.25
C ASP A 111 -16.78 -22.18 -1.28
N TYR A 112 -17.80 -22.69 -1.94
CA TYR A 112 -18.72 -22.03 -2.85
C TYR A 112 -19.98 -21.68 -2.06
N ILE A 113 -19.79 -20.97 -0.95
CA ILE A 113 -20.78 -19.98 -0.54
C ILE A 113 -20.81 -18.97 -1.68
N ASP A 114 -21.67 -19.27 -2.63
CA ASP A 114 -22.20 -18.37 -3.64
C ASP A 114 -21.19 -17.56 -4.45
N ASP A 115 -19.98 -18.07 -4.71
CA ASP A 115 -19.04 -17.40 -5.61
C ASP A 115 -19.69 -17.09 -6.96
N THR A 116 -20.63 -17.92 -7.43
CA THR A 116 -21.45 -17.57 -8.61
C THR A 116 -22.52 -16.52 -8.37
N LYS A 117 -23.24 -16.50 -7.24
CA LYS A 117 -24.22 -15.43 -7.00
C LYS A 117 -23.53 -14.11 -6.65
N LEU A 118 -22.45 -14.14 -5.86
CA LEU A 118 -21.55 -13.01 -5.66
C LEU A 118 -20.97 -12.54 -6.99
N GLN A 119 -20.48 -13.44 -7.86
CA GLN A 119 -20.02 -13.02 -9.20
C GLN A 119 -21.16 -12.47 -10.07
N GLN A 120 -22.37 -13.04 -10.00
CA GLN A 120 -23.54 -12.52 -10.72
C GLN A 120 -23.99 -11.16 -10.18
N GLU A 121 -23.99 -10.96 -8.87
CA GLU A 121 -24.30 -9.69 -8.21
C GLU A 121 -23.22 -8.65 -8.52
N VAL A 122 -21.94 -8.99 -8.43
CA VAL A 122 -20.82 -8.12 -8.81
C VAL A 122 -20.88 -7.78 -10.29
N THR A 123 -21.23 -8.73 -11.16
CA THR A 123 -21.41 -8.48 -12.60
C THR A 123 -22.62 -7.57 -12.86
N SER A 124 -23.74 -7.82 -12.18
CA SER A 124 -24.94 -7.00 -12.25
C SER A 124 -24.68 -5.57 -11.78
N LEU A 125 -24.00 -5.40 -10.65
CA LEU A 125 -23.59 -4.10 -10.12
C LEU A 125 -22.61 -3.40 -11.05
N LYS A 126 -21.62 -4.12 -11.59
CA LYS A 126 -20.68 -3.56 -12.57
C LYS A 126 -21.40 -3.05 -13.81
N ASN A 127 -22.32 -3.84 -14.36
CA ASN A 127 -23.12 -3.44 -15.53
C ASN A 127 -24.03 -2.27 -15.20
N PHE A 128 -24.67 -2.27 -14.03
CA PHE A 128 -25.50 -1.15 -13.57
C PHE A 128 -24.68 0.13 -13.44
N ILE A 129 -23.53 0.10 -12.76
CA ILE A 129 -22.63 1.26 -12.61
C ILE A 129 -22.15 1.74 -13.99
N GLN A 130 -21.78 0.83 -14.90
CA GLN A 130 -21.40 1.20 -16.26
C GLN A 130 -22.53 1.89 -17.03
N GLN A 131 -23.77 1.39 -16.93
CA GLN A 131 -24.94 2.04 -17.52
C GLN A 131 -25.21 3.41 -16.90
N GLN A 132 -25.12 3.54 -15.57
CA GLN A 132 -25.29 4.82 -14.89
C GLN A 132 -24.19 5.82 -15.30
N LEU A 133 -22.93 5.40 -15.41
CA LEU A 133 -21.83 6.27 -15.88
C LEU A 133 -22.00 6.68 -17.35
N VAL A 134 -22.49 5.78 -18.21
CA VAL A 134 -22.83 6.10 -19.61
C VAL A 134 -24.02 7.05 -19.70
N ASN A 135 -24.95 7.01 -18.74
CA ASN A 135 -26.08 7.94 -18.69
C ASN A 135 -25.70 9.30 -18.08
N VAL A 136 -24.79 9.33 -17.10
CA VAL A 136 -24.27 10.59 -16.51
C VAL A 136 -23.37 11.32 -17.52
N VAL A 137 -22.63 10.57 -18.34
CA VAL A 137 -21.89 11.10 -19.49
C VAL A 137 -22.66 10.70 -20.74
N ASP A 138 -23.86 11.26 -20.91
CA ASP A 138 -24.62 11.07 -22.14
C ASP A 138 -23.72 11.47 -23.31
N LYS A 139 -23.21 10.46 -24.03
CA LYS A 139 -22.21 10.66 -25.08
C LYS A 139 -22.72 11.66 -26.11
N THR A 140 -24.04 11.76 -26.29
CA THR A 140 -24.65 12.75 -27.16
C THR A 140 -24.40 14.18 -26.68
N GLN A 141 -24.49 14.47 -25.37
CA GLN A 141 -24.20 15.79 -24.82
C GLN A 141 -22.71 16.15 -24.94
N LEU A 142 -21.81 15.19 -24.68
CA LEU A 142 -20.37 15.42 -24.84
C LEU A 142 -20.01 15.67 -26.32
N GLN A 143 -20.60 14.92 -27.24
CA GLN A 143 -20.43 15.13 -28.69
C GLN A 143 -20.95 16.51 -29.12
N ASN A 144 -22.13 16.91 -28.64
CA ASN A 144 -22.69 18.24 -28.93
C ASN A 144 -21.79 19.37 -28.41
N LEU A 145 -21.28 19.24 -27.19
CA LEU A 145 -20.32 20.20 -26.61
C LEU A 145 -19.02 20.23 -27.42
N SER A 146 -18.51 19.08 -27.87
CA SER A 146 -17.32 19.00 -28.73
C SER A 146 -17.55 19.71 -30.07
N SER A 147 -18.71 19.52 -30.70
CA SER A 147 -19.06 20.22 -31.95
C SER A 147 -19.21 21.74 -31.73
N LEU A 148 -19.79 22.17 -30.61
CA LEU A 148 -19.89 23.59 -30.24
C LEU A 148 -18.51 24.22 -30.05
N ILE A 149 -17.59 23.54 -29.35
CA ILE A 149 -16.22 24.00 -29.13
C ILE A 149 -15.49 24.13 -30.49
N SER A 150 -15.57 23.11 -31.34
CA SER A 150 -14.97 23.15 -32.69
C SER A 150 -15.49 24.33 -33.52
N ASN A 151 -16.80 24.58 -33.51
CA ASN A 151 -17.40 25.71 -34.23
C ASN A 151 -16.96 27.07 -33.68
N LEU A 152 -16.71 27.18 -32.37
CA LEU A 152 -16.18 28.40 -31.76
C LEU A 152 -14.72 28.63 -32.15
N ASP A 153 -13.90 27.58 -32.15
CA ASP A 153 -12.49 27.66 -32.58
C ASP A 153 -12.37 28.12 -34.04
N ASP A 154 -13.22 27.62 -34.93
CA ASP A 154 -13.27 28.07 -36.33
C ASP A 154 -13.63 29.56 -36.44
N LYS A 155 -14.63 30.02 -35.67
CA LYS A 155 -15.05 31.43 -35.63
C LYS A 155 -13.94 32.34 -35.09
N ILE A 156 -13.27 31.93 -34.01
CA ILE A 156 -12.15 32.67 -33.41
C ILE A 156 -11.00 32.76 -34.40
N THR A 157 -10.67 31.65 -35.07
CA THR A 157 -9.61 31.60 -36.08
C THR A 157 -9.91 32.56 -37.23
N LYS A 158 -11.15 32.55 -37.74
CA LYS A 158 -11.58 33.47 -38.80
C LYS A 158 -11.51 34.93 -38.35
N GLN A 159 -12.05 35.26 -37.16
CA GLN A 159 -11.98 36.62 -36.61
C GLN A 159 -10.53 37.10 -36.44
N LYS A 160 -9.62 36.22 -36.02
CA LYS A 160 -8.20 36.55 -35.88
C LYS A 160 -7.55 36.86 -37.24
N ILE A 161 -7.94 36.15 -38.30
CA ILE A 161 -7.48 36.43 -39.67
C ILE A 161 -8.04 37.78 -40.15
N ASP A 162 -9.35 37.99 -39.99
CA ASP A 162 -10.03 39.23 -40.40
C ASP A 162 -9.43 40.45 -39.69
N LEU A 163 -9.16 40.36 -38.37
CA LEU A 163 -8.49 41.41 -37.62
C LEU A 163 -7.05 41.66 -38.09
N LYS A 164 -6.28 40.61 -38.38
CA LYS A 164 -4.93 40.77 -38.96
C LYS A 164 -4.98 41.49 -40.30
N GLN A 165 -5.95 41.15 -41.15
CA GLN A 165 -6.16 41.83 -42.43
C GLN A 165 -6.57 43.29 -42.23
N LEU A 166 -7.47 43.60 -41.30
CA LEU A 166 -7.84 44.98 -40.96
C LEU A 166 -6.64 45.79 -40.47
N ILE A 167 -5.81 45.23 -39.59
CA ILE A 167 -4.58 45.89 -39.12
C ILE A 167 -3.61 46.13 -40.28
N ALA A 168 -3.44 45.15 -41.17
CA ALA A 168 -2.61 45.31 -42.38
C ALA A 168 -3.15 46.39 -43.33
N ASN A 169 -4.48 46.50 -43.45
CA ASN A 169 -5.16 47.52 -44.27
C ASN A 169 -5.16 48.92 -43.65
N ILE A 170 -5.00 49.04 -42.33
CA ILE A 170 -4.75 50.32 -41.65
C ILE A 170 -3.26 50.70 -41.75
N ASN A 171 -2.37 49.72 -41.95
CA ASN A 171 -0.93 49.91 -42.09
C ASN A 171 -0.37 49.86 -43.53
N PRO A 172 -1.00 50.40 -44.60
CA PRO A 172 -0.34 50.59 -45.87
C PRO A 172 0.42 51.92 -45.81
N GLY A 173 1.51 51.96 -45.05
CA GLY A 173 2.61 52.90 -45.31
C GLY A 173 2.38 54.40 -45.08
N ILE A 174 1.41 54.81 -44.24
CA ILE A 174 1.46 56.14 -43.62
C ILE A 174 2.20 55.99 -42.31
N SER A 175 3.49 56.34 -42.28
CA SER A 175 4.21 56.47 -41.02
C SER A 175 3.51 57.52 -40.16
N GLU A 176 3.49 57.30 -38.85
CA GLU A 176 3.01 58.27 -37.85
C GLU A 176 3.64 59.66 -38.08
N ASP A 177 4.90 59.67 -38.55
CA ASP A 177 5.63 60.87 -38.98
C ASP A 177 5.01 61.62 -40.17
N LYS A 178 4.43 60.92 -41.16
CA LYS A 178 3.73 61.55 -42.29
C LYS A 178 2.38 62.10 -41.86
N LEU A 179 1.70 61.42 -40.94
CA LEU A 179 0.42 61.89 -40.40
C LEU A 179 0.61 63.15 -39.57
N THR A 180 1.57 63.14 -38.64
CA THR A 180 1.95 64.30 -37.83
C THR A 180 2.48 65.46 -38.67
N ALA A 181 3.24 65.19 -39.74
CA ALA A 181 3.66 66.25 -40.67
C ALA A 181 2.50 66.87 -41.46
N LEU A 182 1.47 66.09 -41.81
CA LEU A 182 0.26 66.60 -42.46
C LEU A 182 -0.63 67.35 -41.48
N GLU A 183 -0.79 66.84 -40.25
CA GLU A 183 -1.52 67.52 -39.17
C GLU A 183 -0.87 68.86 -38.82
N SER A 184 0.46 68.92 -38.70
CA SER A 184 1.19 70.16 -38.47
C SER A 184 1.01 71.15 -39.61
N LYS A 185 1.00 70.70 -40.88
CA LYS A 185 0.75 71.56 -42.04
C LYS A 185 -0.70 72.05 -42.12
N LEU A 186 -1.66 71.25 -41.66
CA LEU A 186 -3.07 71.63 -41.64
C LEU A 186 -3.39 72.56 -40.46
N SER A 187 -2.68 72.41 -39.35
CA SER A 187 -2.88 73.21 -38.14
C SER A 187 -2.22 74.59 -38.22
N ASP A 188 -1.26 74.79 -39.13
CA ASP A 188 -0.58 76.06 -39.35
C ASP A 188 -1.36 76.95 -40.36
N ASP A 189 -2.62 77.27 -40.02
CA ASP A 189 -3.51 78.14 -40.81
C ASP A 189 -3.10 79.63 -40.74
N SER A 190 -1.92 79.91 -40.17
CA SER A 190 -1.43 81.26 -39.86
C SER A 190 -1.29 82.15 -41.08
N GLU A 191 -0.94 81.57 -42.24
CA GLU A 191 -0.82 82.27 -43.52
C GLU A 191 -2.19 82.70 -44.09
N ILE A 192 -3.19 81.80 -44.01
CA ILE A 192 -4.56 82.06 -44.47
C ILE A 192 -5.23 83.08 -43.56
N GLN A 193 -5.07 82.97 -42.24
CA GLN A 193 -5.57 83.95 -41.27
C GLN A 193 -4.99 85.34 -41.53
N LYS A 194 -3.67 85.45 -41.81
CA LYS A 194 -3.05 86.72 -42.20
C LYS A 194 -3.66 87.30 -43.48
N GLN A 195 -3.92 86.47 -44.49
CA GLN A 195 -4.55 86.91 -45.73
C GLN A 195 -6.00 87.37 -45.52
N ILE A 196 -6.78 86.68 -44.69
CA ILE A 196 -8.15 87.07 -44.33
C ILE A 196 -8.15 88.45 -43.65
N VAL A 197 -7.28 88.66 -42.66
CA VAL A 197 -7.15 89.96 -41.97
C VAL A 197 -6.77 91.07 -42.95
N ALA A 198 -5.84 90.81 -43.87
CA ALA A 198 -5.45 91.79 -44.89
C ALA A 198 -6.62 92.15 -45.83
N ILE A 199 -7.40 91.17 -46.29
CA ILE A 199 -8.58 91.39 -47.13
C ILE A 199 -9.67 92.16 -46.37
N GLN A 200 -9.92 91.82 -45.10
CA GLN A 200 -10.86 92.56 -44.26
C GLN A 200 -10.47 94.04 -44.11
N GLN A 201 -9.19 94.33 -43.89
CA GLN A 201 -8.68 95.70 -43.80
C GLN A 201 -8.82 96.45 -45.14
N GLN A 202 -8.57 95.78 -46.26
CA GLN A 202 -8.78 96.35 -47.59
C GLN A 202 -10.26 96.68 -47.85
N LEU A 203 -11.19 95.80 -47.48
CA LEU A 203 -12.63 96.05 -47.60
C LEU A 203 -13.08 97.24 -46.74
N ILE A 204 -12.57 97.36 -45.51
CA ILE A 204 -12.84 98.52 -44.64
C ILE A 204 -12.38 99.82 -45.30
N ASN A 205 -11.20 99.81 -45.95
CA ASN A 205 -10.67 101.00 -46.62
C ASN A 205 -11.45 101.38 -47.89
N VAL A 206 -12.01 100.41 -48.62
CA VAL A 206 -12.88 100.67 -49.79
C VAL A 206 -14.25 101.20 -49.39
N VAL A 207 -14.77 100.80 -48.22
CA VAL A 207 -16.03 101.28 -47.63
C VAL A 207 -15.76 102.49 -46.73
N ASP A 208 -15.05 103.50 -47.25
CA ASP A 208 -14.79 104.73 -46.50
C ASP A 208 -16.13 105.38 -46.12
N LYS A 209 -16.43 105.38 -44.80
CA LYS A 209 -17.67 105.91 -44.21
C LYS A 209 -17.95 107.35 -44.67
N THR A 210 -16.92 108.10 -45.02
CA THR A 210 -17.07 109.48 -45.52
C THR A 210 -17.74 109.54 -46.90
N GLN A 211 -17.46 108.60 -47.82
CA GLN A 211 -18.12 108.57 -49.13
C GLN A 211 -19.61 108.20 -49.01
N LEU A 212 -19.93 107.25 -48.13
CA LEU A 212 -21.30 106.82 -47.85
C LEU A 212 -22.14 107.94 -47.19
N GLN A 213 -21.54 108.69 -46.26
CA GLN A 213 -22.17 109.86 -45.64
C GLN A 213 -22.42 111.00 -46.64
N ASN A 214 -21.48 111.23 -47.57
CA ASN A 214 -21.63 112.24 -48.62
C ASN A 214 -22.77 111.89 -49.60
N LEU A 215 -22.85 110.62 -50.03
CA LEU A 215 -23.94 110.15 -50.88
C LEU A 215 -25.30 110.23 -50.18
N SER A 216 -25.37 109.85 -48.91
CA SER A 216 -26.60 109.97 -48.10
C SER A 216 -27.09 111.42 -48.02
N SER A 217 -26.16 112.36 -47.80
CA SER A 217 -26.47 113.80 -47.77
C SER A 217 -26.98 114.32 -49.13
N LEU A 218 -26.40 113.87 -50.23
CA LEU A 218 -26.84 114.18 -51.59
C LEU A 218 -28.24 113.65 -51.90
N ILE A 219 -28.54 112.41 -51.50
CA ILE A 219 -29.85 111.77 -51.67
C ILE A 219 -30.92 112.53 -50.88
N SER A 220 -30.66 112.88 -49.61
CA SER A 220 -31.60 113.66 -48.79
C SER A 220 -31.94 115.01 -49.43
N ASN A 221 -30.94 115.69 -49.99
CA ASN A 221 -31.13 116.97 -50.69
C ASN A 221 -31.97 116.83 -51.97
N LEU A 222 -31.83 115.72 -52.70
CA LEU A 222 -32.64 115.42 -53.88
C LEU A 222 -34.09 115.10 -53.51
N ASP A 223 -34.32 114.31 -52.46
CA ASP A 223 -35.66 114.00 -51.96
C ASP A 223 -36.43 115.26 -51.57
N ASP A 224 -35.78 116.20 -50.90
CA ASP A 224 -36.38 117.48 -50.55
C ASP A 224 -36.74 118.32 -51.78
N LYS A 225 -35.91 118.31 -52.83
CA LYS A 225 -36.23 118.97 -54.11
C LYS A 225 -37.40 118.30 -54.83
N ILE A 226 -37.46 116.97 -54.86
CA ILE A 226 -38.57 116.22 -55.47
C ILE A 226 -39.88 116.48 -54.73
N LYS A 227 -39.87 116.47 -53.39
CA LYS A 227 -41.06 116.82 -52.57
C LYS A 227 -41.54 118.24 -52.87
N LYS A 228 -40.63 119.20 -53.03
CA LYS A 228 -40.98 120.59 -53.40
C LYS A 228 -41.60 120.66 -54.80
N GLN A 229 -41.03 119.97 -55.81
CA GLN A 229 -41.60 119.91 -57.16
C GLN A 229 -43.01 119.28 -57.19
N LYS A 230 -43.23 118.16 -56.47
CA LYS A 230 -44.56 117.52 -56.43
C LYS A 230 -45.64 118.40 -55.80
N LYS A 231 -45.29 119.28 -54.84
CA LYS A 231 -46.23 120.27 -54.29
C LYS A 231 -46.60 121.38 -55.27
N THR A 232 -45.70 121.73 -56.20
CA THR A 232 -45.95 122.78 -57.21
C THR A 232 -46.72 122.27 -58.44
N THR A 233 -46.73 120.97 -58.72
CA THR A 233 -47.42 120.38 -59.89
C THR A 233 -48.88 119.96 -59.62
N ASN A 234 -49.31 119.87 -58.35
CA ASN A 234 -50.69 119.53 -57.94
C ASN A 234 -51.53 120.77 -57.55
N ARG A 235 -51.23 121.94 -58.12
CA ARG A 235 -51.99 123.19 -58.02
C ARG A 235 -52.40 123.63 -59.42
#